data_AF-A0A962NLR7-F1
#
_entry.id   AF-A0A962NLR7-F1
#
_cell.length_a   1.000
_cell.length_b   1.000
_cell.length_c   1.000
_cell.angle_alpha   90.00
_cell.angle_beta   90.00
_cell.angle_gamma   90.00
#
_symmetry.space_group_name_H-M   'P 1'
#
loop_
_entity.id
_entity.type
_entity.pdbx_description
1 polymer ?
#
loop_
_entity_poly.entity_id
_entity_poly.type
_entity_poly.pdbx_seq_one_letter_code
_entity_poly.pdbx_strand_id
1 'polypeptide(L)'
;LTVVAGLRYDWYDSDDSPRVNPNFTARYGHDNGANFDGLDLLQPRLGFTWQVDDRLSVHGGAGLYSGGNPNVWLSNNYSNNGITQVEVQDRTLDDAGNPDTLFTIAHNGAGRPIYDIPQALFDAVGSGTTDSAVNSLDPDFKVPSAWKYNLGLIWNFTMPGDNSGDYVLTADYLYSDSQDSAIIVDKTLERIGSAPDGRPIYRGIDRSDPDCVVPTAATCSGRSQDFELTNVSGGDGYQSALSLGLSKSWDNGISMALGYAYVEAEDVNPMTSSVAFSNYANIAVSDPNNPGAATSNYEIPHRFTLRLQYEAALWGDNMTRISLFGSRNEGRPFTYTFTSGSMFGDSVGFVDRALLYVPTGPNDPNVTFAPGFDTAAFFQFADSADLSAGIAERNYRHSNWWTKFDLKVEQELPGFFTDDKFSVFVVIENLGNLLNDDWGILREASFPRYQSVVDASIDAGTGKYVFNEFFEPSSQSRATDASLWEMRLGVRYVF
;
A
#
# COMPACT_ATOMS: atom_id res chain seq x y z
N LEU A 1 -3.87 -18.85 -36.39
CA LEU A 1 -3.62 -19.06 -34.94
C LEU A 1 -2.13 -19.27 -34.76
N THR A 2 -1.51 -18.47 -33.90
CA THR A 2 -0.12 -18.57 -33.48
C THR A 2 -0.12 -18.89 -31.99
N VAL A 3 0.65 -19.89 -31.57
CA VAL A 3 0.79 -20.29 -30.17
C VAL A 3 2.26 -20.19 -29.78
N VAL A 4 2.54 -19.63 -28.62
CA VAL A 4 3.87 -19.51 -28.04
C VAL A 4 3.86 -20.13 -26.65
N ALA A 5 4.77 -21.07 -26.41
CA ALA A 5 4.99 -21.65 -25.10
C ALA A 5 6.41 -21.34 -24.64
N GLY A 6 6.57 -21.11 -23.35
CA GLY A 6 7.85 -20.82 -22.73
C GLY A 6 7.91 -21.38 -21.31
N LEU A 7 9.13 -21.63 -20.86
CA LEU A 7 9.43 -22.07 -19.51
C LEU A 7 10.58 -21.23 -18.97
N ARG A 8 10.46 -20.73 -17.75
CA ARG A 8 11.53 -20.04 -17.03
C ARG A 8 11.73 -20.71 -15.68
N TYR A 9 12.98 -20.90 -15.28
CA TYR A 9 13.34 -21.37 -13.95
C TYR A 9 14.25 -20.32 -13.32
N ASP A 10 13.87 -19.83 -12.16
CA ASP A 10 14.66 -18.91 -11.34
C ASP A 10 15.12 -19.66 -10.08
N TRP A 11 16.37 -19.45 -9.67
CA TRP A 11 16.90 -19.92 -8.38
C TRP A 11 17.74 -18.81 -7.74
N TYR A 12 17.85 -18.86 -6.42
CA TYR A 12 18.58 -17.89 -5.61
C TYR A 12 19.75 -18.60 -4.92
N ASP A 13 20.88 -17.91 -4.83
CA ASP A 13 22.13 -18.42 -4.24
C ASP A 13 22.78 -17.28 -3.43
N SER A 14 23.24 -17.59 -2.22
CA SER A 14 23.91 -16.64 -1.32
C SER A 14 24.83 -17.37 -0.35
N ASP A 15 26.13 -17.09 -0.42
CA ASP A 15 27.14 -17.66 0.47
C ASP A 15 27.23 -16.94 1.84
N ASP A 16 26.72 -15.71 1.92
CA ASP A 16 26.63 -14.94 3.16
C ASP A 16 25.27 -15.16 3.86
N SER A 17 25.27 -15.04 5.19
CA SER A 17 24.07 -15.22 6.02
C SER A 17 24.01 -14.17 7.13
N PRO A 18 22.81 -13.77 7.57
CA PRO A 18 22.67 -12.94 8.75
C PRO A 18 23.42 -13.50 9.96
N ARG A 19 24.00 -12.62 10.77
CA ARG A 19 24.67 -13.04 12.01
C ARG A 19 23.64 -13.66 12.96
N VAL A 20 23.86 -14.92 13.33
CA VAL A 20 22.97 -15.67 14.22
C VAL A 20 22.96 -15.07 15.62
N ASN A 21 21.75 -14.83 16.14
CA ASN A 21 21.49 -14.43 17.52
C ASN A 21 21.07 -15.66 18.34
N PRO A 22 21.90 -16.13 19.31
CA PRO A 22 21.58 -17.31 20.10
C PRO A 22 20.34 -17.15 20.99
N ASN A 23 19.98 -15.92 21.39
CA ASN A 23 18.77 -15.66 22.16
C ASN A 23 17.51 -15.87 21.30
N PHE A 24 17.56 -15.47 20.02
CA PHE A 24 16.48 -15.77 19.06
C PHE A 24 16.30 -17.28 18.89
N THR A 25 17.39 -18.03 18.71
CA THR A 25 17.34 -19.50 18.62
C THR A 25 16.76 -20.14 19.88
N ALA A 26 17.13 -19.64 21.06
CA ALA A 26 16.58 -20.14 22.32
C ALA A 26 15.06 -19.87 22.44
N ARG A 27 14.58 -18.74 21.91
CA ARG A 27 13.15 -18.39 21.93
C ARG A 27 12.28 -19.17 20.95
N TYR A 28 12.78 -19.39 19.73
CA TYR A 28 11.95 -19.87 18.61
C TYR A 28 12.33 -21.24 18.06
N GLY A 29 13.42 -21.84 18.55
CA GLY A 29 13.85 -23.18 18.16
C GLY A 29 14.49 -23.29 16.78
N HIS A 30 14.70 -22.17 16.08
CA HIS A 30 15.43 -22.06 14.81
C HIS A 30 16.24 -20.76 14.82
N ASP A 31 17.31 -20.68 14.01
CA ASP A 31 18.12 -19.48 13.92
C ASP A 31 17.54 -18.43 12.96
N ASN A 32 17.98 -17.17 13.14
CA ASN A 32 17.63 -16.05 12.26
C ASN A 32 18.60 -15.89 11.07
N GLY A 33 19.39 -16.94 10.77
CA GLY A 33 20.40 -16.96 9.71
C GLY A 33 19.83 -17.32 8.34
N ALA A 34 18.53 -17.57 8.22
CA ALA A 34 17.87 -17.83 6.95
C ALA A 34 18.01 -16.64 5.99
N ASN A 35 18.33 -16.95 4.74
CA ASN A 35 18.43 -16.04 3.61
C ASN A 35 17.66 -16.65 2.41
N PHE A 36 17.81 -16.11 1.21
CA PHE A 36 17.16 -16.66 0.02
C PHE A 36 17.92 -17.80 -0.65
N ASP A 37 19.02 -18.29 -0.05
CA ASP A 37 19.79 -19.39 -0.62
C ASP A 37 18.93 -20.66 -0.78
N GLY A 38 19.01 -21.29 -1.95
CA GLY A 38 18.26 -22.50 -2.27
C GLY A 38 16.79 -22.30 -2.63
N LEU A 39 16.25 -21.08 -2.55
CA LEU A 39 14.90 -20.80 -3.06
C LEU A 39 14.87 -20.92 -4.59
N ASP A 40 13.77 -21.45 -5.14
CA ASP A 40 13.58 -21.58 -6.58
C ASP A 40 12.11 -21.44 -7.01
N LEU A 41 11.90 -21.24 -8.31
CA LEU A 41 10.57 -21.19 -8.90
C LEU A 41 10.58 -21.57 -10.38
N LEU A 42 9.71 -22.52 -10.76
CA LEU A 42 9.45 -22.89 -12.15
C LEU A 42 8.19 -22.19 -12.68
N GLN A 43 8.36 -21.42 -13.76
CA GLN A 43 7.36 -20.49 -14.29
C GLN A 43 6.98 -20.85 -15.74
N PRO A 44 5.98 -21.72 -15.95
CA PRO A 44 5.46 -22.03 -17.28
C PRO A 44 4.61 -20.88 -17.83
N ARG A 45 4.64 -20.68 -19.15
CA ARG A 45 3.87 -19.65 -19.86
C ARG A 45 3.36 -20.17 -21.18
N LEU A 46 2.11 -19.87 -21.48
CA LEU A 46 1.45 -20.17 -22.74
C LEU A 46 0.70 -18.93 -23.21
N GLY A 47 0.90 -18.53 -24.46
CA GLY A 47 0.18 -17.44 -25.09
C GLY A 47 -0.31 -17.84 -26.48
N PHE A 48 -1.37 -17.20 -26.94
CA PHE A 48 -1.87 -17.37 -28.29
C PHE A 48 -2.33 -16.05 -28.90
N THR A 49 -2.29 -15.99 -30.22
CA THR A 49 -2.90 -14.94 -31.02
C THR A 49 -3.64 -15.59 -32.18
N TRP A 50 -4.90 -15.25 -32.35
CA TRP A 50 -5.78 -15.75 -33.39
C TRP A 50 -6.31 -14.59 -34.20
N GLN A 51 -5.81 -14.45 -35.42
CA GLN A 51 -6.47 -13.65 -36.45
C GLN A 51 -7.73 -14.39 -36.90
N VAL A 52 -8.91 -13.92 -36.47
CA VAL A 52 -10.21 -14.53 -36.81
C VAL A 52 -10.55 -14.22 -38.27
N ASP A 53 -10.36 -12.96 -38.66
CA ASP A 53 -10.44 -12.44 -40.01
C ASP A 53 -9.56 -11.18 -40.15
N ASP A 54 -9.64 -10.44 -41.26
CA ASP A 54 -8.81 -9.24 -41.49
C ASP A 54 -9.08 -8.08 -40.51
N ARG A 55 -10.18 -8.14 -39.75
CA ARG A 55 -10.67 -7.06 -38.88
C ARG A 55 -10.65 -7.43 -37.41
N LEU A 56 -10.75 -8.71 -37.06
CA LEU A 56 -10.81 -9.19 -35.69
C LEU A 56 -9.60 -10.09 -35.37
N SER A 57 -8.88 -9.70 -34.31
CA SER A 57 -7.87 -10.55 -33.68
C SER A 57 -8.22 -10.81 -32.21
N VAL A 58 -8.02 -12.03 -31.74
CA VAL A 58 -8.17 -12.44 -30.34
C VAL A 58 -6.81 -12.88 -29.83
N HIS A 59 -6.45 -12.48 -28.62
CA HIS A 59 -5.20 -12.88 -27.96
C HIS A 59 -5.46 -13.28 -26.52
N GLY A 60 -4.61 -14.14 -25.98
CA GLY A 60 -4.74 -14.56 -24.60
C GLY A 60 -3.58 -15.41 -24.15
N GLY A 61 -3.59 -15.77 -22.88
CA GLY A 61 -2.52 -16.55 -22.29
C GLY A 61 -2.75 -16.90 -20.84
N ALA A 62 -1.91 -17.81 -20.36
CA ALA A 62 -1.83 -18.21 -18.98
C ALA A 62 -0.35 -18.42 -18.62
N GLY A 63 0.06 -18.03 -17.43
CA GLY A 63 1.39 -18.36 -16.94
C GLY A 63 1.60 -18.02 -15.49
N LEU A 64 2.63 -18.62 -14.91
CA LEU A 64 3.09 -18.27 -13.58
C LEU A 64 4.16 -17.18 -13.69
N TYR A 65 4.05 -16.18 -12.83
CA TYR A 65 4.95 -15.04 -12.80
C TYR A 65 5.34 -14.74 -11.37
N SER A 66 6.63 -14.68 -11.11
CA SER A 66 7.23 -13.99 -9.99
C SER A 66 8.09 -12.85 -10.52
N GLY A 67 8.32 -11.86 -9.67
CA GLY A 67 9.10 -10.68 -10.01
C GLY A 67 9.24 -9.75 -8.82
N GLY A 68 10.11 -8.76 -9.00
CA GLY A 68 10.58 -7.94 -7.90
C GLY A 68 11.75 -8.60 -7.19
N ASN A 69 12.79 -7.83 -6.91
CA ASN A 69 13.87 -8.22 -6.02
C ASN A 69 13.74 -7.34 -4.78
N PRO A 70 12.94 -7.74 -3.77
CA PRO A 70 12.77 -6.95 -2.57
C PRO A 70 14.01 -7.10 -1.68
N ASN A 71 15.17 -6.68 -2.20
CA ASN A 71 16.47 -6.79 -1.54
C ASN A 71 16.46 -6.13 -0.16
N VAL A 72 15.58 -5.14 0.05
CA VAL A 72 15.41 -4.53 1.36
C VAL A 72 14.85 -5.54 2.38
N TRP A 73 13.86 -6.36 1.99
CA TRP A 73 13.29 -7.38 2.87
C TRP A 73 14.34 -8.41 3.30
N LEU A 74 15.23 -8.79 2.38
CA LEU A 74 16.39 -9.64 2.70
C LEU A 74 17.39 -8.89 3.60
N SER A 75 17.78 -7.67 3.24
CA SER A 75 18.81 -6.89 3.94
C SER A 75 18.43 -6.56 5.39
N ASN A 76 17.14 -6.45 5.70
CA ASN A 76 16.62 -6.20 7.04
C ASN A 76 17.13 -7.25 8.04
N ASN A 77 17.26 -8.51 7.62
CA ASN A 77 17.69 -9.59 8.51
C ASN A 77 19.18 -9.49 8.83
N TYR A 78 19.98 -8.96 7.89
CA TYR A 78 21.41 -8.72 8.09
C TYR A 78 21.67 -7.54 9.02
N SER A 79 20.90 -6.45 8.88
CA SER A 79 21.08 -5.25 9.71
C SER A 79 20.47 -5.39 11.10
N ASN A 80 19.25 -5.95 11.19
CA ASN A 80 18.44 -6.01 12.41
C ASN A 80 18.37 -7.44 12.96
N ASN A 81 19.53 -8.04 13.24
CA ASN A 81 19.62 -9.39 13.83
C ASN A 81 19.59 -9.39 15.36
N GLY A 82 19.19 -8.29 16.01
CA GLY A 82 19.13 -8.14 17.47
C GLY A 82 20.49 -8.01 18.19
N ILE A 83 21.61 -8.09 17.45
CA ILE A 83 22.97 -8.00 18.00
C ILE A 83 23.88 -6.98 17.29
N THR A 84 23.62 -6.67 16.02
CA THR A 84 24.44 -5.75 15.22
C THR A 84 23.95 -4.31 15.32
N GLN A 85 22.63 -4.13 15.29
CA GLN A 85 21.96 -2.87 15.59
C GLN A 85 21.36 -2.95 16.98
N VAL A 86 21.75 -2.04 17.86
CA VAL A 86 21.21 -1.90 19.22
C VAL A 86 20.53 -0.55 19.31
N GLU A 87 19.25 -0.57 19.66
CA GLU A 87 18.47 0.62 19.95
C GLU A 87 17.93 0.52 21.37
N VAL A 88 18.13 1.57 22.14
CA VAL A 88 17.57 1.73 23.49
C VAL A 88 16.87 3.07 23.57
N GLN A 89 15.71 3.07 24.19
CA GLN A 89 14.92 4.26 24.39
C GLN A 89 14.39 4.30 25.81
N ASP A 90 14.45 5.47 26.42
CA ASP A 90 13.76 5.76 27.66
C ASP A 90 12.61 6.73 27.35
N ARG A 91 11.37 6.26 27.55
CA ARG A 91 10.15 7.06 27.43
C ARG A 91 9.57 7.46 28.78
N THR A 92 10.25 7.12 29.88
CA THR A 92 9.76 7.33 31.25
C THR A 92 10.20 8.65 31.86
N LEU A 93 11.08 9.39 31.18
CA LEU A 93 11.45 10.74 31.57
C LEU A 93 10.19 11.62 31.51
N ASP A 94 9.83 12.22 32.65
CA ASP A 94 8.59 13.01 32.84
C ASP A 94 7.28 12.19 33.00
N ASP A 95 7.35 10.87 33.20
CA ASP A 95 6.17 10.07 33.59
C ASP A 95 5.69 10.42 35.01
N ALA A 96 4.38 10.30 35.25
CA ALA A 96 3.78 10.56 36.55
C ALA A 96 4.39 9.67 37.65
N GLY A 97 5.15 10.28 38.55
CA GLY A 97 5.84 9.59 39.66
C GLY A 97 7.33 9.33 39.43
N ASN A 98 7.86 9.64 38.25
CA ASN A 98 9.29 9.68 37.99
C ASN A 98 9.83 11.11 38.28
N PRO A 99 10.75 11.31 39.24
CA PRO A 99 11.33 12.64 39.49
C PRO A 99 12.35 13.07 38.43
N ASP A 100 12.76 12.17 37.54
CA ASP A 100 13.80 12.42 36.54
C ASP A 100 13.25 13.12 35.30
N THR A 101 14.04 14.07 34.79
CA THR A 101 13.77 14.86 33.59
C THR A 101 15.00 14.84 32.70
N LEU A 102 14.84 15.21 31.43
CA LEU A 102 15.96 15.42 30.51
C LEU A 102 17.02 16.39 31.05
N PHE A 103 16.70 17.26 32.00
CA PHE A 103 17.64 18.23 32.57
C PHE A 103 18.27 17.79 33.90
N THR A 104 17.79 16.72 34.52
CA THR A 104 18.26 16.25 35.83
C THR A 104 19.06 14.95 35.76
N ILE A 105 18.92 14.17 34.70
CA ILE A 105 19.68 12.94 34.48
C ILE A 105 21.15 13.21 34.11
N ALA A 106 22.02 12.23 34.37
CA ALA A 106 23.39 12.27 33.91
C ALA A 106 23.45 12.12 32.38
N HIS A 107 24.29 12.93 31.73
CA HIS A 107 24.59 12.83 30.31
C HIS A 107 26.07 12.52 30.14
N ASN A 108 26.43 11.92 29.01
CA ASN A 108 27.82 11.76 28.63
C ASN A 108 28.49 13.11 28.31
N GLY A 109 29.79 13.07 27.98
CA GLY A 109 30.51 14.26 27.54
C GLY A 109 30.53 15.38 28.58
N ALA A 110 30.04 16.57 28.19
CA ALA A 110 30.07 17.77 29.02
C ALA A 110 28.79 17.95 29.88
N GLY A 111 27.88 16.97 29.87
CA GLY A 111 26.67 17.02 30.68
C GLY A 111 25.59 17.97 30.16
N ARG A 112 25.56 18.29 28.86
CA ARG A 112 24.62 19.24 28.26
C ARG A 112 23.35 18.51 27.78
N PRO A 113 22.19 18.77 28.38
CA PRO A 113 20.91 18.23 27.89
C PRO A 113 20.69 18.58 26.41
N ILE A 114 19.98 17.71 25.69
CA ILE A 114 19.67 17.81 24.24
C ILE A 114 20.88 17.54 23.32
N TYR A 115 22.10 17.94 23.71
CA TYR A 115 23.30 17.73 22.89
C TYR A 115 24.05 16.46 23.25
N ASP A 116 24.32 16.26 24.54
CA ASP A 116 24.98 15.07 25.04
C ASP A 116 23.90 13.97 25.29
N ILE A 117 24.28 12.69 25.22
CA ILE A 117 23.38 11.54 25.31
C ILE A 117 23.18 11.16 26.79
N PRO A 118 21.97 10.80 27.25
CA PRO A 118 21.77 10.24 28.59
C PRO A 118 22.76 9.10 28.88
N GLN A 119 23.51 9.23 29.97
CA GLN A 119 24.65 8.35 30.26
C GLN A 119 24.21 6.88 30.36
N ALA A 120 23.06 6.61 30.98
CA ALA A 120 22.51 5.26 31.08
C ALA A 120 22.22 4.62 29.71
N LEU A 121 21.71 5.39 28.73
CA LEU A 121 21.47 4.90 27.38
C LEU A 121 22.79 4.70 26.62
N PHE A 122 23.75 5.62 26.78
CA PHE A 122 25.09 5.47 26.20
C PHE A 122 25.78 4.20 26.70
N ASP A 123 25.73 3.96 28.02
CA ASP A 123 26.31 2.77 28.64
C ASP A 123 25.56 1.49 28.25
N ALA A 124 24.23 1.54 28.10
CA ALA A 124 23.43 0.41 27.64
C ALA A 124 23.77 -0.03 26.21
N VAL A 125 24.02 0.93 25.30
CA VAL A 125 24.54 0.62 23.96
C VAL A 125 25.98 0.10 24.04
N GLY A 126 26.82 0.73 24.87
CA GLY A 126 28.23 0.40 25.01
C GLY A 126 28.52 -0.94 25.71
N SER A 127 27.61 -1.41 26.57
CA SER A 127 27.76 -2.66 27.32
C SER A 127 27.59 -3.91 26.44
N GLY A 128 26.88 -3.79 25.31
CA GLY A 128 26.70 -4.87 24.35
C GLY A 128 26.05 -6.13 24.94
N THR A 129 25.19 -6.02 25.95
CA THR A 129 24.44 -7.14 26.55
C THR A 129 23.26 -7.59 25.66
N THR A 130 23.54 -7.70 24.37
CA THR A 130 22.63 -7.55 23.22
C THR A 130 21.51 -8.57 23.13
N ASP A 131 20.29 -8.05 23.06
CA ASP A 131 19.13 -8.80 22.58
C ASP A 131 17.96 -7.90 22.13
N SER A 132 18.26 -7.00 21.19
CA SER A 132 17.25 -6.12 20.58
C SER A 132 16.25 -6.91 19.72
N ALA A 133 15.22 -6.22 19.23
CA ALA A 133 14.28 -6.73 18.24
C ALA A 133 15.02 -7.34 17.03
N VAL A 134 14.50 -8.46 16.54
CA VAL A 134 15.07 -9.24 15.42
C VAL A 134 14.14 -9.19 14.22
N ASN A 135 14.70 -8.92 13.04
CA ASN A 135 14.08 -9.24 11.76
C ASN A 135 14.60 -10.60 11.29
N SER A 136 13.70 -11.54 11.02
CA SER A 136 14.02 -12.88 10.51
C SER A 136 13.30 -13.18 9.20
N LEU A 137 13.81 -14.18 8.49
CA LEU A 137 13.12 -14.86 7.40
C LEU A 137 12.65 -16.21 7.93
N ASP A 138 11.41 -16.58 7.65
CA ASP A 138 10.92 -17.93 7.88
C ASP A 138 11.76 -18.93 7.06
N PRO A 139 12.38 -19.96 7.67
CA PRO A 139 13.14 -20.98 6.95
C PRO A 139 12.34 -21.70 5.86
N ASP A 140 11.00 -21.75 5.98
CA ASP A 140 10.10 -22.36 5.00
C ASP A 140 9.50 -21.34 4.01
N PHE A 141 10.06 -20.12 3.94
CA PHE A 141 9.61 -19.07 3.04
C PHE A 141 9.66 -19.51 1.57
N LYS A 142 8.58 -19.21 0.83
CA LYS A 142 8.47 -19.45 -0.60
C LYS A 142 8.44 -18.14 -1.36
N VAL A 143 9.02 -18.16 -2.56
CA VAL A 143 9.06 -17.01 -3.46
C VAL A 143 7.62 -16.64 -3.89
N PRO A 144 7.11 -15.44 -3.55
CA PRO A 144 5.78 -15.03 -3.95
C PRO A 144 5.64 -15.04 -5.47
N SER A 145 4.50 -15.53 -5.96
CA SER A 145 4.22 -15.64 -7.38
C SER A 145 2.74 -15.39 -7.67
N ALA A 146 2.36 -15.30 -8.94
CA ALA A 146 0.96 -15.17 -9.34
C ALA A 146 0.70 -15.88 -10.66
N TRP A 147 -0.38 -16.65 -10.72
CA TRP A 147 -0.92 -17.14 -11.98
C TRP A 147 -1.68 -16.03 -12.66
N LYS A 148 -1.24 -15.64 -13.86
CA LYS A 148 -1.90 -14.62 -14.66
C LYS A 148 -2.57 -15.24 -15.87
N TYR A 149 -3.84 -14.91 -16.06
CA TYR A 149 -4.68 -15.33 -17.15
C TYR A 149 -5.21 -14.10 -17.86
N ASN A 150 -5.05 -14.04 -19.18
CA ASN A 150 -5.55 -12.92 -19.95
C ASN A 150 -6.30 -13.39 -21.19
N LEU A 151 -7.30 -12.61 -21.57
CA LEU A 151 -8.04 -12.76 -22.80
C LEU A 151 -8.44 -11.37 -23.30
N GLY A 152 -8.13 -11.10 -24.55
CA GLY A 152 -8.47 -9.83 -25.18
C GLY A 152 -8.73 -9.95 -26.67
N LEU A 153 -9.24 -8.86 -27.23
CA LEU A 153 -9.53 -8.74 -28.65
C LEU A 153 -9.23 -7.34 -29.15
N ILE A 154 -8.94 -7.26 -30.45
CA ILE A 154 -8.85 -6.03 -31.22
C ILE A 154 -9.79 -6.17 -32.40
N TRP A 155 -10.70 -5.21 -32.57
CA TRP A 155 -11.66 -5.20 -33.65
C TRP A 155 -11.65 -3.87 -34.41
N ASN A 156 -11.30 -3.94 -35.69
CA ASN A 156 -11.39 -2.84 -36.63
C ASN A 156 -12.78 -2.86 -37.29
N PHE A 157 -13.57 -1.81 -37.10
CA PHE A 157 -14.91 -1.74 -37.67
C PHE A 157 -15.24 -0.36 -38.22
N THR A 158 -16.06 -0.33 -39.25
CA THR A 158 -16.58 0.90 -39.84
C THR A 158 -17.99 1.15 -39.33
N MET A 159 -18.31 2.34 -38.84
CA MET A 159 -19.69 2.67 -38.45
C MET A 159 -20.57 2.90 -39.70
N PRO A 160 -21.85 2.46 -39.69
CA PRO A 160 -22.75 2.72 -40.81
C PRO A 160 -22.87 4.22 -41.10
N GLY A 161 -22.54 4.62 -42.33
CA GLY A 161 -22.58 6.03 -42.76
C GLY A 161 -21.28 6.82 -42.53
N ASP A 162 -20.27 6.22 -41.89
CA ASP A 162 -18.94 6.80 -41.78
C ASP A 162 -17.99 6.13 -42.79
N ASN A 163 -17.54 6.88 -43.80
CA ASN A 163 -16.60 6.38 -44.81
C ASN A 163 -15.15 6.82 -44.54
N SER A 164 -14.85 7.39 -43.38
CA SER A 164 -13.55 7.99 -43.05
C SER A 164 -12.54 7.01 -42.44
N GLY A 165 -12.72 5.70 -42.64
CA GLY A 165 -11.86 4.64 -42.10
C GLY A 165 -12.42 3.95 -40.86
N ASP A 166 -11.61 3.09 -40.26
CA ASP A 166 -12.05 2.18 -39.20
C ASP A 166 -11.88 2.79 -37.80
N TYR A 167 -12.83 2.44 -36.93
CA TYR A 167 -12.69 2.53 -35.49
C TYR A 167 -11.93 1.29 -35.00
N VAL A 168 -11.06 1.48 -34.02
CA VAL A 168 -10.34 0.38 -33.36
C VAL A 168 -10.91 0.21 -31.96
N LEU A 169 -11.62 -0.89 -31.74
CA LEU A 169 -12.06 -1.33 -30.42
C LEU A 169 -11.03 -2.32 -29.85
N THR A 170 -10.67 -2.14 -28.59
CA THR A 170 -9.84 -3.05 -27.80
C THR A 170 -10.61 -3.42 -26.54
N ALA A 171 -10.58 -4.70 -26.18
CA ALA A 171 -11.13 -5.18 -24.92
C ALA A 171 -10.20 -6.24 -24.36
N ASP A 172 -9.80 -6.09 -23.11
CA ASP A 172 -8.85 -6.97 -22.44
C ASP A 172 -9.35 -7.28 -21.03
N TYR A 173 -9.31 -8.55 -20.66
CA TYR A 173 -9.52 -9.02 -19.30
C TYR A 173 -8.25 -9.71 -18.80
N LEU A 174 -7.81 -9.36 -17.61
CA LEU A 174 -6.66 -9.92 -16.92
C LEU A 174 -7.08 -10.35 -15.51
N TYR A 175 -6.86 -11.60 -15.18
CA TYR A 175 -7.02 -12.14 -13.83
C TYR A 175 -5.68 -12.64 -13.32
N SER A 176 -5.29 -12.24 -12.12
CA SER A 176 -4.07 -12.65 -11.44
C SER A 176 -4.45 -13.28 -10.10
N ASP A 177 -4.05 -14.52 -9.89
CA ASP A 177 -4.25 -15.26 -8.65
C ASP A 177 -2.92 -15.33 -7.92
N SER A 178 -2.80 -14.64 -6.78
CA SER A 178 -1.56 -14.58 -6.01
C SER A 178 -1.28 -15.92 -5.33
N GLN A 179 -0.02 -16.25 -5.11
CA GLN A 179 0.44 -17.48 -4.48
C GLN A 179 1.61 -17.17 -3.56
N ASP A 180 1.57 -17.74 -2.36
CA ASP A 180 2.59 -17.54 -1.32
C ASP A 180 2.85 -16.03 -1.07
N SER A 181 1.79 -15.23 -0.96
CA SER A 181 1.84 -13.80 -0.65
C SER A 181 2.66 -13.55 0.61
N ALA A 182 3.59 -12.61 0.56
CA ALA A 182 4.45 -12.30 1.69
C ALA A 182 3.69 -11.49 2.77
N ILE A 183 3.99 -11.77 4.03
CA ILE A 183 3.52 -11.02 5.21
C ILE A 183 4.65 -10.86 6.22
N ILE A 184 4.51 -9.83 7.08
CA ILE A 184 5.31 -9.71 8.30
C ILE A 184 4.43 -10.12 9.47
N VAL A 185 4.93 -11.01 10.33
CA VAL A 185 4.30 -11.36 11.61
C VAL A 185 5.20 -10.94 12.76
N ASP A 186 4.62 -10.57 13.90
CA ASP A 186 5.38 -10.36 15.13
C ASP A 186 5.38 -11.65 15.96
N LYS A 187 6.54 -12.29 16.02
CA LYS A 187 6.79 -13.55 16.72
C LYS A 187 6.73 -13.43 18.22
N THR A 188 6.71 -12.23 18.78
CA THR A 188 6.59 -12.02 20.22
C THR A 188 5.16 -12.20 20.71
N LEU A 189 4.16 -11.97 19.86
CA LEU A 189 2.76 -11.98 20.25
C LEU A 189 2.26 -13.39 20.59
N GLU A 190 1.66 -13.53 21.76
CA GLU A 190 0.97 -14.72 22.24
C GLU A 190 -0.49 -14.39 22.50
N ARG A 191 -1.42 -15.20 21.98
CA ARG A 191 -2.85 -14.93 22.15
C ARG A 191 -3.27 -15.28 23.58
N ILE A 192 -3.77 -14.29 24.30
CA ILE A 192 -4.21 -14.42 25.70
C ILE A 192 -5.72 -14.32 25.89
N GLY A 193 -6.47 -13.96 24.85
CA GLY A 193 -7.92 -13.85 24.93
C GLY A 193 -8.61 -13.47 23.62
N SER A 194 -9.85 -13.03 23.77
CA SER A 194 -10.66 -12.44 22.70
C SER A 194 -11.31 -11.16 23.20
N ALA A 195 -11.40 -10.18 22.31
CA ALA A 195 -12.13 -8.95 22.52
C ALA A 195 -13.65 -9.19 22.42
N PRO A 196 -14.48 -8.19 22.79
CA PRO A 196 -15.95 -8.32 22.77
C PRO A 196 -16.53 -8.72 21.40
N ASP A 197 -15.87 -8.33 20.31
CA ASP A 197 -16.27 -8.67 18.94
C ASP A 197 -15.65 -9.97 18.40
N GLY A 198 -14.93 -10.71 19.25
CA GLY A 198 -14.32 -12.00 18.94
C GLY A 198 -12.88 -11.94 18.44
N ARG A 199 -12.35 -10.77 18.05
CA ARG A 199 -10.97 -10.64 17.56
C ARG A 199 -9.95 -11.03 18.65
N PRO A 200 -8.76 -11.52 18.31
CA PRO A 200 -7.79 -11.94 19.32
C PRO A 200 -7.26 -10.78 20.15
N ILE A 201 -6.96 -11.07 21.42
CA ILE A 201 -6.14 -10.20 22.28
C ILE A 201 -4.79 -10.88 22.48
N TYR A 202 -3.72 -10.14 22.23
CA TYR A 202 -2.35 -10.61 22.33
C TYR A 202 -1.63 -10.04 23.57
N ARG A 203 -0.45 -10.61 23.84
CA ARG A 203 0.59 -10.01 24.69
C ARG A 203 1.93 -10.37 24.09
N GLY A 204 2.84 -9.40 23.99
CA GLY A 204 4.23 -9.67 23.68
C GLY A 204 4.93 -10.35 24.85
N ILE A 205 5.47 -11.56 24.64
CA ILE A 205 6.15 -12.36 25.67
C ILE A 205 7.57 -12.74 25.23
N ASP A 206 8.48 -12.85 26.20
CA ASP A 206 9.77 -13.52 25.96
C ASP A 206 9.61 -15.03 26.17
N ARG A 207 9.67 -15.81 25.08
CA ARG A 207 9.51 -17.28 25.13
C ARG A 207 10.69 -18.02 25.77
N SER A 208 11.83 -17.36 25.98
CA SER A 208 12.99 -17.92 26.66
C SER A 208 12.91 -17.75 28.17
N ASP A 209 12.00 -16.92 28.66
CA ASP A 209 11.73 -16.75 30.08
C ASP A 209 10.99 -17.97 30.66
N PRO A 210 11.56 -18.69 31.63
CA PRO A 210 10.90 -19.84 32.25
C PRO A 210 9.58 -19.48 32.96
N ASP A 211 9.36 -18.21 33.33
CA ASP A 211 8.13 -17.74 33.96
C ASP A 211 6.99 -17.52 32.93
N CYS A 212 7.27 -17.53 31.63
CA CYS A 212 6.30 -17.32 30.55
C CYS A 212 5.52 -18.58 30.13
N VAL A 213 5.59 -19.68 30.89
CA VAL A 213 4.72 -20.86 30.70
C VAL A 213 3.23 -20.49 30.81
N VAL A 214 2.91 -19.49 31.64
CA VAL A 214 1.59 -18.86 31.69
C VAL A 214 1.73 -17.43 31.15
N PRO A 215 1.36 -17.17 29.89
CA PRO A 215 1.58 -15.87 29.25
C PRO A 215 0.91 -14.69 29.95
N THR A 216 -0.09 -14.92 30.80
CA THR A 216 -0.78 -13.88 31.58
C THR A 216 -0.17 -13.64 32.96
N ALA A 217 0.84 -14.40 33.37
CA ALA A 217 1.49 -14.22 34.67
C ALA A 217 2.19 -12.85 34.75
N ALA A 218 2.17 -12.22 35.93
CA ALA A 218 2.86 -10.96 36.18
C ALA A 218 4.39 -11.10 36.13
N THR A 219 4.90 -12.31 36.38
CA THR A 219 6.32 -12.64 36.31
C THR A 219 6.82 -12.88 34.90
N CYS A 220 5.94 -13.20 33.95
CA CYS A 220 6.33 -13.39 32.55
C CYS A 220 6.85 -12.07 31.97
N SER A 221 8.11 -12.06 31.54
CA SER A 221 8.71 -10.90 30.92
C SER A 221 8.12 -10.60 29.53
N GLY A 222 8.11 -9.31 29.20
CA GLY A 222 7.64 -8.83 27.90
C GLY A 222 8.76 -8.82 26.87
N ARG A 223 8.38 -9.04 25.61
CA ARG A 223 9.22 -8.81 24.44
C ARG A 223 8.33 -8.25 23.33
N SER A 224 8.90 -7.49 22.40
CA SER A 224 8.17 -6.92 21.28
C SER A 224 9.02 -6.88 20.01
N GLN A 225 8.37 -6.84 18.85
CA GLN A 225 8.98 -6.48 17.57
C GLN A 225 10.03 -7.45 17.02
N ASP A 226 9.94 -8.74 17.37
CA ASP A 226 10.63 -9.77 16.58
C ASP A 226 9.78 -10.05 15.34
N PHE A 227 10.12 -9.41 14.24
CA PHE A 227 9.38 -9.48 13.00
C PHE A 227 9.93 -10.56 12.07
N GLU A 228 9.06 -11.43 11.60
CA GLU A 228 9.41 -12.49 10.66
C GLU A 228 8.72 -12.27 9.31
N LEU A 229 9.50 -12.26 8.24
CA LEU A 229 8.98 -12.35 6.88
C LEU A 229 8.61 -13.80 6.60
N THR A 230 7.34 -14.05 6.35
CA THR A 230 6.79 -15.38 6.00
C THR A 230 5.76 -15.24 4.89
N ASN A 231 5.12 -16.34 4.50
CA ASN A 231 4.00 -16.34 3.58
C ASN A 231 2.67 -16.49 4.33
N VAL A 232 1.59 -16.04 3.72
CA VAL A 232 0.25 -16.26 4.25
C VAL A 232 -0.07 -17.74 4.33
N SER A 233 -0.80 -18.16 5.37
CA SER A 233 -1.32 -19.53 5.49
C SER A 233 -2.74 -19.69 4.93
N GLY A 234 -3.36 -18.59 4.46
CA GLY A 234 -4.75 -18.50 4.01
C GLY A 234 -4.85 -18.03 2.55
N GLY A 235 -5.94 -17.35 2.19
CA GLY A 235 -6.11 -16.81 0.83
C GLY A 235 -5.15 -15.67 0.53
N ASP A 236 -4.42 -15.76 -0.59
CA ASP A 236 -3.36 -14.84 -1.00
C ASP A 236 -3.83 -13.48 -1.53
N GLY A 237 -5.13 -13.37 -1.86
CA GLY A 237 -5.70 -12.27 -2.64
C GLY A 237 -5.59 -12.52 -4.14
N TYR A 238 -6.23 -11.65 -4.92
CA TYR A 238 -6.26 -11.72 -6.38
C TYR A 238 -6.33 -10.32 -6.98
N GLN A 239 -6.13 -10.22 -8.29
CA GLN A 239 -6.38 -9.00 -9.04
C GLN A 239 -7.13 -9.32 -10.33
N SER A 240 -8.23 -8.61 -10.57
CA SER A 240 -9.01 -8.62 -11.80
C SER A 240 -8.95 -7.25 -12.45
N ALA A 241 -8.71 -7.19 -13.76
CA ALA A 241 -8.69 -5.96 -14.52
C ALA A 241 -9.40 -6.12 -15.86
N LEU A 242 -10.43 -5.32 -16.09
CA LEU A 242 -11.10 -5.17 -17.37
C LEU A 242 -10.69 -3.83 -18.00
N SER A 243 -10.21 -3.85 -19.24
CA SER A 243 -9.85 -2.66 -20.00
C SER A 243 -10.64 -2.61 -21.31
N LEU A 244 -11.23 -1.46 -21.61
CA LEU A 244 -11.93 -1.17 -22.85
C LEU A 244 -11.31 0.09 -23.48
N GLY A 245 -11.00 0.04 -24.77
CA GLY A 245 -10.45 1.16 -25.51
C GLY A 245 -11.11 1.33 -26.86
N LEU A 246 -11.41 2.56 -27.25
CA LEU A 246 -11.95 2.93 -28.56
C LEU A 246 -11.12 4.05 -29.15
N SER A 247 -10.66 3.92 -30.39
CA SER A 247 -9.92 5.00 -31.06
C SER A 247 -10.31 5.18 -32.53
N LYS A 248 -10.15 6.41 -33.02
CA LYS A 248 -10.41 6.80 -34.41
C LYS A 248 -9.54 7.99 -34.79
N SER A 249 -9.03 7.96 -36.02
CA SER A 249 -8.40 9.11 -36.68
C SER A 249 -9.19 9.45 -37.94
N TRP A 250 -9.50 10.73 -38.14
CA TRP A 250 -10.21 11.25 -39.30
C TRP A 250 -9.26 12.03 -40.21
N ASP A 251 -9.55 12.04 -41.50
CA ASP A 251 -8.73 12.72 -42.52
C ASP A 251 -8.67 14.24 -42.36
N ASN A 252 -9.59 14.81 -41.56
CA ASN A 252 -9.59 16.24 -41.22
C ASN A 252 -8.57 16.62 -40.13
N GLY A 253 -7.71 15.69 -39.72
CA GLY A 253 -6.65 15.91 -38.73
C GLY A 253 -7.08 15.69 -37.29
N ILE A 254 -8.35 15.36 -37.03
CA ILE A 254 -8.81 15.00 -35.69
C ILE A 254 -8.46 13.53 -35.41
N SER A 255 -7.99 13.24 -34.20
CA SER A 255 -8.00 11.89 -33.67
C SER A 255 -8.47 11.85 -32.22
N MET A 256 -9.13 10.76 -31.87
CA MET A 256 -9.69 10.51 -30.54
C MET A 256 -9.30 9.12 -30.05
N ALA A 257 -9.02 9.01 -28.76
CA ALA A 257 -9.01 7.75 -28.03
C ALA A 257 -9.76 7.89 -26.71
N LEU A 258 -10.61 6.91 -26.41
CA LEU A 258 -11.32 6.74 -25.16
C LEU A 258 -10.83 5.44 -24.52
N GLY A 259 -10.62 5.46 -23.21
CA GLY A 259 -10.24 4.28 -22.43
C GLY A 259 -11.02 4.20 -21.14
N TYR A 260 -11.35 3.00 -20.73
CA TYR A 260 -11.93 2.66 -19.43
C TYR A 260 -11.22 1.44 -18.87
N ALA A 261 -10.84 1.49 -17.60
CA ALA A 261 -10.36 0.35 -16.86
C ALA A 261 -11.16 0.19 -15.56
N TYR A 262 -11.57 -1.05 -15.29
CA TYR A 262 -12.10 -1.49 -14.00
C TYR A 262 -11.08 -2.43 -13.36
N VAL A 263 -10.67 -2.17 -12.12
CA VAL A 263 -9.75 -3.02 -11.36
C VAL A 263 -10.38 -3.39 -10.03
N GLU A 264 -10.30 -4.67 -9.69
CA GLU A 264 -10.61 -5.20 -8.37
C GLU A 264 -9.37 -5.95 -7.89
N ALA A 265 -8.86 -5.63 -6.72
CA ALA A 265 -7.60 -6.14 -6.22
C ALA A 265 -7.65 -6.36 -4.71
N GLU A 266 -7.33 -7.58 -4.28
CA GLU A 266 -7.14 -7.95 -2.89
C GLU A 266 -5.69 -8.32 -2.62
N ASP A 267 -5.20 -7.94 -1.44
CA ASP A 267 -3.94 -8.41 -0.88
C ASP A 267 -4.12 -8.74 0.61
N VAL A 268 -3.20 -9.51 1.18
CA VAL A 268 -3.20 -9.81 2.62
C VAL A 268 -2.38 -8.80 3.39
N ASN A 269 -1.21 -8.43 2.84
CA ASN A 269 -0.40 -7.31 3.30
C ASN A 269 0.05 -6.50 2.07
N PRO A 270 -0.23 -5.19 2.01
CA PRO A 270 0.06 -4.37 0.84
C PRO A 270 1.56 -4.03 0.73
N MET A 271 2.40 -4.40 1.70
CA MET A 271 3.84 -4.18 1.69
C MET A 271 4.23 -2.75 1.28
N THR A 272 3.63 -1.79 1.98
CA THR A 272 3.63 -0.37 1.59
C THR A 272 4.92 0.39 1.87
N SER A 273 5.92 -0.29 2.45
CA SER A 273 7.15 0.35 2.92
C SER A 273 8.36 -0.60 2.81
N SER A 274 9.48 -0.18 3.38
CA SER A 274 10.79 -0.77 3.07
C SER A 274 11.28 -1.77 4.13
N VAL A 275 10.98 -1.55 5.40
CA VAL A 275 11.50 -2.38 6.51
C VAL A 275 10.39 -3.19 7.21
N ALA A 276 10.77 -4.29 7.89
CA ALA A 276 9.82 -5.19 8.54
C ALA A 276 8.84 -4.45 9.48
N PHE A 277 9.34 -3.59 10.36
CA PHE A 277 8.52 -2.74 11.23
C PHE A 277 7.47 -1.93 10.44
N SER A 278 7.89 -1.26 9.36
CA SER A 278 7.00 -0.40 8.58
C SER A 278 5.98 -1.18 7.75
N ASN A 279 6.33 -2.37 7.27
CA ASN A 279 5.40 -3.26 6.55
C ASN A 279 4.43 -3.97 7.51
N TYR A 280 4.85 -4.18 8.76
CA TYR A 280 3.96 -4.57 9.83
C TYR A 280 3.02 -3.41 10.19
N ALA A 281 3.53 -2.22 10.53
CA ALA A 281 2.72 -1.12 11.07
C ALA A 281 1.78 -0.43 10.07
N ASN A 282 2.13 -0.33 8.78
CA ASN A 282 1.39 0.46 7.79
C ASN A 282 0.29 -0.35 7.07
N ILE A 283 -0.55 -1.02 7.85
CA ILE A 283 -1.72 -1.79 7.40
C ILE A 283 -2.79 -1.77 8.50
N ALA A 284 -4.05 -1.55 8.13
CA ALA A 284 -5.16 -1.68 9.08
C ALA A 284 -5.51 -3.15 9.32
N VAL A 285 -5.71 -3.56 10.57
CA VAL A 285 -5.85 -4.97 10.96
C VAL A 285 -6.87 -5.17 12.08
N SER A 286 -7.54 -6.32 12.07
CA SER A 286 -8.29 -6.85 13.22
C SER A 286 -7.49 -7.89 13.99
N ASP A 287 -6.61 -8.62 13.29
CA ASP A 287 -5.59 -9.50 13.83
C ASP A 287 -4.24 -9.10 13.22
N PRO A 288 -3.28 -8.62 14.03
CA PRO A 288 -2.01 -8.09 13.53
C PRO A 288 -1.05 -9.18 12.99
N ASN A 289 -1.25 -10.46 13.31
CA ASN A 289 -0.46 -11.56 12.77
C ASN A 289 -1.20 -12.39 11.71
N ASN A 290 -2.51 -12.18 11.56
CA ASN A 290 -3.31 -12.78 10.49
C ASN A 290 -4.29 -11.75 9.90
N PRO A 291 -3.79 -10.77 9.14
CA PRO A 291 -4.59 -9.62 8.71
C PRO A 291 -5.72 -9.96 7.73
N GLY A 292 -5.66 -11.13 7.08
CA GLY A 292 -6.62 -11.56 6.07
C GLY A 292 -6.51 -10.80 4.75
N ALA A 293 -7.07 -11.38 3.69
CA ALA A 293 -7.22 -10.71 2.39
C ALA A 293 -8.29 -9.62 2.48
N ALA A 294 -8.01 -8.47 1.88
CA ALA A 294 -8.95 -7.38 1.72
C ALA A 294 -8.54 -6.51 0.53
N THR A 295 -9.40 -5.57 0.13
CA THR A 295 -9.12 -4.60 -0.93
C THR A 295 -7.73 -3.97 -0.76
N SER A 296 -6.98 -3.88 -1.86
CA SER A 296 -5.59 -3.42 -1.85
C SER A 296 -5.47 -1.92 -1.62
N ASN A 297 -4.46 -1.48 -0.87
CA ASN A 297 -4.12 -0.05 -0.72
C ASN A 297 -3.83 0.66 -2.07
N TYR A 298 -3.54 -0.11 -3.12
CA TYR A 298 -3.19 0.39 -4.45
C TYR A 298 -4.32 0.29 -5.46
N GLU A 299 -5.49 -0.20 -5.06
CA GLU A 299 -6.63 -0.29 -5.95
C GLU A 299 -7.06 1.11 -6.42
N ILE A 300 -7.34 1.21 -7.72
CA ILE A 300 -8.02 2.34 -8.34
C ILE A 300 -9.15 1.72 -9.16
N PRO A 301 -10.36 1.59 -8.58
CA PRO A 301 -11.38 0.73 -9.14
C PRO A 301 -11.81 1.17 -10.53
N HIS A 302 -12.08 2.46 -10.71
CA HIS A 302 -12.51 3.02 -11.98
C HIS A 302 -11.51 4.04 -12.52
N ARG A 303 -11.08 3.86 -13.77
CA ARG A 303 -10.23 4.82 -14.49
C ARG A 303 -10.75 5.06 -15.89
N PHE A 304 -11.00 6.33 -16.21
CA PHE A 304 -11.35 6.81 -17.54
C PHE A 304 -10.22 7.65 -18.11
N THR A 305 -9.95 7.49 -19.40
CA THR A 305 -8.97 8.30 -20.13
C THR A 305 -9.54 8.81 -21.43
N LEU A 306 -9.19 10.04 -21.79
CA LEU A 306 -9.51 10.70 -23.04
C LEU A 306 -8.22 11.21 -23.67
N ARG A 307 -8.05 10.98 -24.97
CA ARG A 307 -7.09 11.70 -25.81
C ARG A 307 -7.84 12.34 -26.97
N LEU A 308 -7.71 13.64 -27.12
CA LEU A 308 -8.16 14.37 -28.30
C LEU A 308 -6.96 15.06 -28.91
N GLN A 309 -6.80 14.91 -30.22
CA GLN A 309 -5.72 15.55 -30.96
C GLN A 309 -6.27 16.17 -32.23
N TYR A 310 -5.73 17.33 -32.59
CA TYR A 310 -5.97 18.00 -33.84
C TYR A 310 -4.63 18.36 -34.47
N GLU A 311 -4.45 17.94 -35.72
CA GLU A 311 -3.28 18.26 -36.54
C GLU A 311 -3.71 18.95 -37.82
N ALA A 312 -3.17 20.13 -38.09
CA ALA A 312 -3.40 20.83 -39.34
C ALA A 312 -2.21 21.69 -39.73
N ALA A 313 -1.91 21.72 -41.03
CA ALA A 313 -0.92 22.63 -41.60
C ALA A 313 -1.55 24.02 -41.76
N LEU A 314 -1.70 24.76 -40.66
CA LEU A 314 -2.35 26.08 -40.67
C LEU A 314 -1.47 27.18 -41.32
N TRP A 315 -0.16 26.92 -41.46
CA TRP A 315 0.84 27.89 -41.92
C TRP A 315 1.81 27.26 -42.95
N GLY A 316 1.40 27.22 -44.22
CA GLY A 316 2.16 26.52 -45.27
C GLY A 316 2.26 25.03 -44.96
N ASP A 317 3.45 24.45 -45.07
CA ASP A 317 3.70 23.03 -44.79
C ASP A 317 4.08 22.75 -43.32
N ASN A 318 3.85 23.70 -42.41
CA ASN A 318 4.22 23.56 -41.01
C ASN A 318 3.04 23.12 -40.16
N MET A 319 3.20 22.00 -39.47
CA MET A 319 2.14 21.41 -38.69
C MET A 319 1.87 22.16 -37.39
N THR A 320 0.60 22.43 -37.13
CA THR A 320 0.07 22.76 -35.81
C THR A 320 -0.49 21.48 -35.19
N ARG A 321 -0.08 21.16 -33.97
CA ARG A 321 -0.59 20.03 -33.19
C ARG A 321 -1.16 20.53 -31.87
N ILE A 322 -2.42 20.18 -31.60
CA ILE A 322 -3.08 20.43 -30.33
C ILE A 322 -3.46 19.07 -29.75
N SER A 323 -2.98 18.75 -28.56
CA SER A 323 -3.24 17.49 -27.87
C SER A 323 -3.82 17.77 -26.50
N LEU A 324 -5.02 17.27 -26.23
CA LEU A 324 -5.64 17.26 -24.91
C LEU A 324 -5.67 15.84 -24.38
N PHE A 325 -5.15 15.64 -23.17
CA PHE A 325 -5.28 14.40 -22.42
C PHE A 325 -6.16 14.65 -21.20
N GLY A 326 -7.15 13.79 -20.98
CA GLY A 326 -8.02 13.81 -19.81
C GLY A 326 -7.94 12.50 -19.06
N SER A 327 -7.96 12.55 -17.74
CA SER A 327 -8.17 11.36 -16.91
C SER A 327 -9.17 11.64 -15.80
N ARG A 328 -9.98 10.65 -15.47
CA ARG A 328 -10.88 10.66 -14.33
C ARG A 328 -10.78 9.32 -13.62
N ASN A 329 -10.41 9.33 -12.35
CA ASN A 329 -10.20 8.12 -11.58
C ASN A 329 -10.95 8.21 -10.27
N GLU A 330 -11.47 7.08 -9.80
CA GLU A 330 -11.85 6.93 -8.40
C GLU A 330 -10.60 7.06 -7.50
N GLY A 331 -10.78 7.59 -6.30
CA GLY A 331 -9.68 7.74 -5.37
C GLY A 331 -9.31 6.40 -4.71
N ARG A 332 -8.09 6.32 -4.19
CA ARG A 332 -7.59 5.11 -3.54
C ARG A 332 -8.42 4.73 -2.31
N PRO A 333 -8.48 3.44 -1.97
CA PRO A 333 -9.22 3.00 -0.81
C PRO A 333 -8.54 3.41 0.51
N PHE A 334 -9.34 3.43 1.58
CA PHE A 334 -8.95 3.69 2.95
C PHE A 334 -9.97 3.08 3.93
N THR A 335 -9.64 3.06 5.22
CA THR A 335 -10.57 2.58 6.26
C THR A 335 -10.61 3.45 7.52
N TYR A 336 -11.58 3.20 8.39
CA TYR A 336 -11.68 3.82 9.70
C TYR A 336 -11.19 2.90 10.82
N THR A 337 -10.48 3.47 11.78
CA THR A 337 -9.81 2.72 12.86
C THR A 337 -10.11 3.28 14.24
N PHE A 338 -9.78 2.51 15.27
CA PHE A 338 -9.56 3.06 16.60
C PHE A 338 -8.27 3.90 16.64
N THR A 339 -8.16 4.80 17.61
CA THR A 339 -6.94 5.62 17.87
C THR A 339 -5.79 4.84 18.51
N SER A 340 -5.97 3.54 18.79
CA SER A 340 -4.92 2.70 19.35
C SER A 340 -5.22 1.22 19.16
N GLY A 341 -4.16 0.43 18.94
CA GLY A 341 -4.19 -1.04 19.01
C GLY A 341 -3.83 -1.62 20.37
N SER A 342 -3.45 -0.79 21.35
CA SER A 342 -2.92 -1.25 22.64
C SER A 342 -3.91 -2.09 23.44
N MET A 343 -5.22 -1.81 23.32
CA MET A 343 -6.27 -2.63 23.97
C MET A 343 -6.31 -4.08 23.47
N PHE A 344 -5.76 -4.35 22.28
CA PHE A 344 -5.66 -5.68 21.69
C PHE A 344 -4.29 -6.33 21.90
N GLY A 345 -3.38 -5.64 22.61
CA GLY A 345 -2.02 -6.13 22.88
C GLY A 345 -1.10 -6.16 21.67
N ASP A 346 -1.42 -5.33 20.67
CA ASP A 346 -0.56 -5.09 19.50
C ASP A 346 0.80 -4.50 19.95
N SER A 347 1.91 -5.06 19.45
CA SER A 347 3.27 -4.59 19.76
C SER A 347 3.57 -3.20 19.21
N VAL A 348 2.78 -2.73 18.23
CA VAL A 348 2.78 -1.35 17.74
C VAL A 348 1.47 -0.64 18.08
N GLY A 349 0.87 -0.94 19.24
CA GLY A 349 -0.43 -0.38 19.66
C GLY A 349 -0.51 1.15 19.75
N PHE A 350 0.62 1.85 19.70
CA PHE A 350 0.70 3.31 19.53
C PHE A 350 0.38 3.79 18.09
N VAL A 351 0.16 2.86 17.16
CA VAL A 351 -0.28 3.12 15.79
C VAL A 351 -1.78 2.85 15.68
N ASP A 352 -2.48 3.81 15.09
CA ASP A 352 -3.94 3.85 14.90
C ASP A 352 -4.45 2.88 13.82
N ARG A 353 -3.97 1.63 13.83
CA ARG A 353 -4.21 0.65 12.77
C ARG A 353 -5.28 -0.40 13.09
N ALA A 354 -5.83 -0.40 14.30
CA ALA A 354 -6.84 -1.38 14.68
C ALA A 354 -8.19 -1.05 14.03
N LEU A 355 -8.73 -1.98 13.23
CA LEU A 355 -10.01 -1.78 12.52
C LEU A 355 -11.13 -1.43 13.50
N LEU A 356 -11.91 -0.41 13.17
CA LEU A 356 -13.02 0.06 14.00
C LEU A 356 -14.06 -1.06 14.21
N TYR A 357 -14.59 -1.18 15.42
CA TYR A 357 -15.84 -1.91 15.65
C TYR A 357 -17.02 -0.93 15.57
N VAL A 358 -18.01 -1.24 14.75
CA VAL A 358 -19.24 -0.45 14.59
C VAL A 358 -20.35 -1.14 15.39
N PRO A 359 -20.84 -0.53 16.48
CA PRO A 359 -21.94 -1.09 17.26
C PRO A 359 -23.22 -1.19 16.41
N THR A 360 -24.06 -2.19 16.69
CA THR A 360 -25.40 -2.35 16.08
C THR A 360 -26.38 -1.22 16.41
N GLY A 361 -26.07 -0.43 17.43
CA GLY A 361 -26.83 0.74 17.85
C GLY A 361 -26.42 1.20 19.26
N PRO A 362 -27.12 2.20 19.83
CA PRO A 362 -26.80 2.74 21.17
C PRO A 362 -26.90 1.73 22.32
N ASN A 363 -27.56 0.59 22.09
CA ASN A 363 -27.76 -0.48 23.07
C ASN A 363 -27.00 -1.76 22.71
N ASP A 364 -25.97 -1.65 21.87
CA ASP A 364 -25.16 -2.81 21.48
C ASP A 364 -24.60 -3.54 22.71
N PRO A 365 -24.73 -4.88 22.80
CA PRO A 365 -24.31 -5.62 23.98
C PRO A 365 -22.80 -5.56 24.22
N ASN A 366 -21.98 -5.30 23.21
CA ASN A 366 -20.52 -5.30 23.28
C ASN A 366 -19.92 -3.95 23.66
N VAL A 367 -20.74 -2.87 23.72
CA VAL A 367 -20.24 -1.50 23.88
C VAL A 367 -20.90 -0.79 25.06
N THR A 368 -20.10 -0.05 25.80
CA THR A 368 -20.54 0.95 26.77
C THR A 368 -20.00 2.30 26.32
N PHE A 369 -20.88 3.28 26.15
CA PHE A 369 -20.47 4.64 25.80
C PHE A 369 -20.09 5.41 27.07
N ALA A 370 -18.90 5.98 27.12
CA ALA A 370 -18.44 6.76 28.25
C ALA A 370 -19.23 8.08 28.37
N PRO A 371 -19.31 8.66 29.58
CA PRO A 371 -19.86 10.01 29.74
C PRO A 371 -19.10 11.01 28.87
N GLY A 372 -19.80 11.68 27.94
CA GLY A 372 -19.21 12.65 27.02
C GLY A 372 -18.98 12.13 25.60
N PHE A 373 -19.11 10.83 25.35
CA PHE A 373 -19.08 10.30 23.98
C PHE A 373 -20.31 10.80 23.19
N ASP A 374 -20.08 11.43 22.04
CA ASP A 374 -21.17 11.91 21.17
C ASP A 374 -21.75 10.75 20.34
N THR A 375 -22.63 9.97 20.98
CA THR A 375 -23.27 8.80 20.36
C THR A 375 -24.09 9.19 19.12
N ALA A 376 -24.73 10.37 19.11
CA ALA A 376 -25.55 10.80 18.00
C ALA A 376 -24.69 11.15 16.77
N ALA A 377 -23.60 11.90 16.98
CA ALA A 377 -22.67 12.23 15.91
C ALA A 377 -21.97 10.99 15.37
N PHE A 378 -21.57 10.04 16.23
CA PHE A 378 -20.95 8.79 15.78
C PHE A 378 -21.87 7.98 14.86
N PHE A 379 -23.14 7.77 15.22
CA PHE A 379 -24.05 7.01 14.37
C PHE A 379 -24.43 7.78 13.09
N GLN A 380 -24.55 9.11 13.14
CA GLN A 380 -24.71 9.93 11.93
C GLN A 380 -23.50 9.77 11.00
N PHE A 381 -22.29 9.79 11.56
CA PHE A 381 -21.06 9.53 10.82
C PHE A 381 -21.07 8.13 10.21
N ALA A 382 -21.37 7.10 11.00
CA ALA A 382 -21.40 5.70 10.54
C ALA A 382 -22.35 5.51 9.35
N ASP A 383 -23.55 6.10 9.43
CA ASP A 383 -24.52 6.08 8.33
C ASP A 383 -23.99 6.83 7.10
N SER A 384 -23.44 8.04 7.27
CA SER A 384 -22.85 8.81 6.17
C SER A 384 -21.64 8.12 5.53
N ALA A 385 -20.99 7.26 6.30
CA ALA A 385 -19.82 6.52 5.93
C ALA A 385 -20.12 5.11 5.40
N ASP A 386 -21.39 4.75 5.28
CA ASP A 386 -21.86 3.43 4.87
C ASP A 386 -21.19 2.29 5.68
N LEU A 387 -21.00 2.52 6.97
CA LEU A 387 -20.41 1.55 7.89
C LEU A 387 -21.46 0.52 8.31
N SER A 388 -21.18 -0.75 8.01
CA SER A 388 -21.98 -1.86 8.53
C SER A 388 -21.59 -2.21 9.97
N ALA A 389 -22.56 -2.66 10.76
CA ALA A 389 -22.31 -3.13 12.13
C ALA A 389 -21.35 -4.33 12.16
N GLY A 390 -20.45 -4.37 13.13
CA GLY A 390 -19.36 -5.35 13.22
C GLY A 390 -17.98 -4.71 13.05
N ILE A 391 -16.97 -5.53 12.79
CA ILE A 391 -15.62 -5.03 12.50
C ILE A 391 -15.65 -4.42 11.10
N ALA A 392 -15.24 -3.16 10.96
CA ALA A 392 -15.12 -2.50 9.66
C ALA A 392 -14.13 -3.26 8.77
N GLU A 393 -14.48 -3.45 7.50
CA GLU A 393 -13.61 -4.10 6.54
C GLU A 393 -12.43 -3.19 6.18
N ARG A 394 -11.24 -3.78 5.98
CA ARG A 394 -10.09 -3.00 5.51
C ARG A 394 -10.37 -2.48 4.11
N ASN A 395 -10.08 -1.20 3.88
CA ASN A 395 -10.13 -0.56 2.56
C ASN A 395 -11.49 -0.53 1.86
N TYR A 396 -12.59 -0.61 2.61
CA TYR A 396 -13.94 -0.61 2.04
C TYR A 396 -14.40 0.76 1.50
N ARG A 397 -13.73 1.88 1.88
CA ARG A 397 -14.06 3.24 1.39
C ARG A 397 -13.07 3.72 0.38
N HIS A 398 -13.54 4.55 -0.55
CA HIS A 398 -12.72 5.16 -1.59
C HIS A 398 -12.57 6.66 -1.37
N SER A 399 -11.37 7.15 -1.63
CA SER A 399 -11.10 8.59 -1.67
C SER A 399 -11.85 9.27 -2.82
N ASN A 400 -11.90 10.59 -2.80
CA ASN A 400 -12.64 11.37 -3.78
C ASN A 400 -12.13 11.13 -5.21
N TRP A 401 -13.08 11.16 -6.16
CA TRP A 401 -12.76 11.09 -7.57
C TRP A 401 -11.89 12.28 -8.00
N TRP A 402 -10.86 12.00 -8.80
CA TRP A 402 -9.94 13.01 -9.31
C TRP A 402 -10.03 13.10 -10.84
N THR A 403 -10.27 14.31 -11.35
CA THR A 403 -10.34 14.60 -12.79
C THR A 403 -9.27 15.62 -13.16
N LYS A 404 -8.41 15.30 -14.12
CA LYS A 404 -7.31 16.16 -14.58
C LYS A 404 -7.28 16.20 -16.10
N PHE A 405 -7.01 17.39 -16.65
CA PHE A 405 -6.80 17.61 -18.07
C PHE A 405 -5.45 18.28 -18.32
N ASP A 406 -4.68 17.76 -19.26
CA ASP A 406 -3.38 18.29 -19.68
C ASP A 406 -3.45 18.69 -21.15
N LEU A 407 -2.87 19.84 -21.51
CA LEU A 407 -2.89 20.39 -22.86
C LEU A 407 -1.46 20.55 -23.37
N LYS A 408 -1.21 20.10 -24.60
CA LYS A 408 -0.02 20.46 -25.36
C LYS A 408 -0.43 21.16 -26.65
N VAL A 409 0.21 22.28 -26.95
CA VAL A 409 0.14 22.95 -28.24
C VAL A 409 1.54 23.03 -28.81
N GLU A 410 1.74 22.53 -30.03
CA GLU A 410 3.00 22.58 -30.74
C GLU A 410 2.78 23.18 -32.13
N GLN A 411 3.64 24.13 -32.51
CA GLN A 411 3.66 24.73 -33.82
C GLN A 411 5.03 24.52 -34.44
N GLU A 412 5.07 23.84 -35.58
CA GLU A 412 6.25 23.79 -36.43
C GLU A 412 6.44 25.14 -37.14
N LEU A 413 7.68 25.51 -37.41
CA LEU A 413 8.11 26.67 -38.15
C LEU A 413 9.25 26.25 -39.10
N PRO A 414 9.51 27.00 -40.17
CA PRO A 414 10.66 26.74 -41.03
C PRO A 414 11.96 26.76 -40.22
N GLY A 415 12.84 25.79 -40.45
CA GLY A 415 14.20 25.79 -39.91
C GLY A 415 15.13 26.75 -40.65
N PHE A 416 16.41 26.74 -40.29
CA PHE A 416 17.41 27.60 -40.94
C PHE A 416 17.83 27.10 -42.33
N PHE A 417 17.66 25.80 -42.60
CA PHE A 417 17.95 25.15 -43.87
C PHE A 417 16.70 24.48 -44.46
N THR A 418 16.76 24.12 -45.75
CA THR A 418 15.61 23.72 -46.57
C THR A 418 14.81 22.52 -46.02
N ASP A 419 15.44 21.65 -45.23
CA ASP A 419 14.81 20.44 -44.68
C ASP A 419 14.67 20.48 -43.14
N ASP A 420 15.23 21.51 -42.51
CA ASP A 420 15.21 21.65 -41.06
C ASP A 420 13.83 22.13 -40.58
N LYS A 421 13.44 21.68 -39.38
CA LYS A 421 12.21 22.10 -38.73
C LYS A 421 12.49 22.63 -37.34
N PHE A 422 11.94 23.80 -37.07
CA PHE A 422 11.87 24.37 -35.74
C PHE A 422 10.47 24.08 -35.18
N SER A 423 10.32 23.76 -33.90
CA SER A 423 9.00 23.73 -33.26
C SER A 423 9.01 24.44 -31.92
N VAL A 424 7.98 25.24 -31.68
CA VAL A 424 7.68 25.84 -30.38
C VAL A 424 6.52 25.09 -29.80
N PHE A 425 6.62 24.70 -28.53
CA PHE A 425 5.52 24.05 -27.85
C PHE A 425 5.30 24.60 -26.45
N VAL A 426 4.04 24.56 -26.03
CA VAL A 426 3.60 24.82 -24.67
C VAL A 426 2.92 23.57 -24.16
N VAL A 427 3.33 23.09 -22.99
CA VAL A 427 2.63 22.06 -22.22
C VAL A 427 2.05 22.71 -20.98
N ILE A 428 0.75 22.49 -20.74
CA ILE A 428 0.03 22.90 -19.55
C ILE A 428 -0.43 21.63 -18.86
N GLU A 429 0.19 21.31 -17.74
CA GLU A 429 -0.31 20.27 -16.84
C GLU A 429 -1.42 20.84 -15.96
N ASN A 430 -2.48 20.07 -15.76
CA ASN A 430 -3.65 20.44 -14.98
C ASN A 430 -4.31 21.75 -15.45
N LEU A 431 -4.60 21.83 -16.74
CA LEU A 431 -5.32 22.93 -17.39
C LEU A 431 -6.62 23.29 -16.64
N GLY A 432 -7.32 22.29 -16.07
CA GLY A 432 -8.50 22.53 -15.25
C GLY A 432 -8.23 23.48 -14.09
N ASN A 433 -7.15 23.24 -13.33
CA ASN A 433 -6.77 24.08 -12.20
C ASN A 433 -6.28 25.47 -12.61
N LEU A 434 -5.62 25.59 -13.78
CA LEU A 434 -5.26 26.88 -14.36
C LEU A 434 -6.51 27.75 -14.65
N LEU A 435 -7.61 27.13 -15.06
CA LEU A 435 -8.86 27.81 -15.42
C LEU A 435 -9.76 28.09 -14.20
N ASN A 436 -9.77 27.20 -13.21
CA ASN A 436 -10.55 27.30 -11.98
C ASN A 436 -9.82 26.58 -10.84
N ASP A 437 -9.57 27.27 -9.74
CA ASP A 437 -8.76 26.78 -8.62
C ASP A 437 -9.41 25.62 -7.84
N ASP A 438 -10.72 25.38 -7.99
CA ASP A 438 -11.42 24.21 -7.43
C ASP A 438 -11.30 22.95 -8.33
N TRP A 439 -10.90 23.10 -9.59
CA TRP A 439 -10.78 21.98 -10.53
C TRP A 439 -9.40 21.32 -10.45
N GLY A 440 -9.35 20.02 -10.74
CA GLY A 440 -8.07 19.30 -10.77
C GLY A 440 -7.44 19.02 -9.41
N ILE A 441 -8.17 19.25 -8.31
CA ILE A 441 -7.67 18.98 -6.95
C ILE A 441 -7.77 17.49 -6.63
N LEU A 442 -6.63 16.87 -6.32
CA LEU A 442 -6.58 15.51 -5.77
C LEU A 442 -6.76 15.58 -4.26
N ARG A 443 -7.81 14.92 -3.76
CA ARG A 443 -8.06 14.72 -2.33
C ARG A 443 -8.04 13.23 -2.02
N GLU A 444 -7.26 12.85 -1.02
CA GLU A 444 -7.15 11.46 -0.60
C GLU A 444 -6.89 11.33 0.91
N ALA A 445 -7.33 10.22 1.48
CA ALA A 445 -6.96 9.82 2.84
C ALA A 445 -5.44 9.61 2.87
N SER A 446 -4.73 10.26 3.79
CA SER A 446 -3.25 10.25 3.79
C SER A 446 -2.69 8.84 3.96
N PHE A 447 -1.44 8.63 3.52
CA PHE A 447 -0.69 7.42 3.88
C PHE A 447 -0.68 7.26 5.42
N PRO A 448 -0.90 6.05 5.97
CA PRO A 448 -0.99 4.74 5.32
C PRO A 448 -2.41 4.24 4.97
N ARG A 449 -3.35 5.15 4.72
CA ARG A 449 -4.74 4.89 4.26
C ARG A 449 -5.70 4.39 5.35
N TYR A 450 -5.56 4.92 6.56
CA TYR A 450 -6.59 4.81 7.60
C TYR A 450 -6.81 6.12 8.35
N GLN A 451 -8.00 6.28 8.91
CA GLN A 451 -8.41 7.44 9.70
C GLN A 451 -8.99 6.97 11.04
N SER A 452 -8.34 7.35 12.14
CA SER A 452 -8.86 7.03 13.47
C SER A 452 -10.02 7.93 13.85
N VAL A 453 -11.07 7.33 14.41
CA VAL A 453 -12.33 8.02 14.71
C VAL A 453 -12.87 7.74 16.11
N VAL A 454 -12.38 6.71 16.79
CA VAL A 454 -12.84 6.37 18.14
C VAL A 454 -11.65 6.07 19.03
N ASP A 455 -11.57 6.74 20.18
CA ASP A 455 -10.79 6.26 21.32
C ASP A 455 -11.62 5.27 22.13
N ALA A 456 -11.05 4.10 22.37
CA ALA A 456 -11.71 3.04 23.11
C ALA A 456 -10.75 2.23 23.96
N SER A 457 -11.32 1.62 24.99
CA SER A 457 -10.65 0.66 25.87
C SER A 457 -11.53 -0.58 26.05
N ILE A 458 -11.00 -1.61 26.73
CA ILE A 458 -11.78 -2.79 27.12
C ILE A 458 -11.92 -2.78 28.65
N ASP A 459 -13.15 -2.80 29.14
CA ASP A 459 -13.42 -2.89 30.57
C ASP A 459 -13.19 -4.32 31.07
N ALA A 460 -12.25 -4.49 32.01
CA ALA A 460 -11.86 -5.81 32.51
C ALA A 460 -12.95 -6.53 33.31
N GLY A 461 -13.93 -5.80 33.87
CA GLY A 461 -15.00 -6.39 34.68
C GLY A 461 -16.16 -6.94 33.86
N THR A 462 -16.51 -6.25 32.78
CA THR A 462 -17.64 -6.57 31.89
C THR A 462 -17.22 -7.23 30.59
N GLY A 463 -15.95 -7.09 30.19
CA GLY A 463 -15.43 -7.57 28.91
C GLY A 463 -16.04 -6.85 27.71
N LYS A 464 -16.51 -5.61 27.88
CA LYS A 464 -17.08 -4.76 26.81
C LYS A 464 -16.08 -3.72 26.35
N TYR A 465 -16.26 -3.23 25.13
CA TYR A 465 -15.63 -1.98 24.73
C TYR A 465 -16.20 -0.82 25.54
N VAL A 466 -15.33 0.10 25.93
CA VAL A 466 -15.71 1.42 26.43
C VAL A 466 -15.31 2.43 25.38
N PHE A 467 -16.29 3.03 24.71
CA PHE A 467 -16.08 4.08 23.72
C PHE A 467 -15.94 5.40 24.47
N ASN A 468 -14.71 5.92 24.54
CA ASN A 468 -14.33 7.06 25.37
C ASN A 468 -14.63 8.38 24.68
N GLU A 469 -14.16 8.52 23.45
CA GLU A 469 -14.28 9.75 22.66
C GLU A 469 -14.49 9.43 21.17
N PHE A 470 -15.31 10.24 20.51
CA PHE A 470 -15.51 10.21 19.07
C PHE A 470 -14.78 11.41 18.45
N PHE A 471 -13.92 11.13 17.48
CA PHE A 471 -13.25 12.13 16.67
C PHE A 471 -13.93 12.15 15.30
N GLU A 472 -14.54 13.28 14.95
CA GLU A 472 -15.05 13.47 13.60
C GLU A 472 -13.87 13.34 12.61
N PRO A 473 -13.94 12.41 11.64
CA PRO A 473 -12.80 12.13 10.79
C PRO A 473 -12.39 13.37 10.00
N SER A 474 -11.08 13.60 9.96
CA SER A 474 -10.53 14.67 9.14
C SER A 474 -10.95 14.50 7.68
N SER A 475 -11.35 15.61 7.03
CA SER A 475 -11.60 15.60 5.60
C SER A 475 -10.36 15.11 4.85
N GLN A 476 -10.54 14.37 3.76
CA GLN A 476 -9.43 13.91 2.91
C GLN A 476 -8.47 15.06 2.57
N SER A 477 -7.19 14.79 2.76
CA SER A 477 -6.10 15.75 2.60
C SER A 477 -5.88 16.08 1.12
N ARG A 478 -5.51 17.34 0.83
CA ARG A 478 -5.11 17.73 -0.52
C ARG A 478 -3.70 17.23 -0.82
N ALA A 479 -3.55 16.44 -1.88
CA ALA A 479 -2.23 16.15 -2.44
C ALA A 479 -1.74 17.37 -3.23
N THR A 480 -0.95 18.23 -2.59
CA THR A 480 -0.60 19.56 -3.12
C THR A 480 0.04 19.48 -4.50
N ASP A 481 1.15 18.74 -4.64
CA ASP A 481 1.93 18.72 -5.88
C ASP A 481 1.11 18.22 -7.08
N ALA A 482 0.27 17.21 -6.88
CA ALA A 482 -0.60 16.67 -7.92
C ALA A 482 -1.75 17.62 -8.31
N SER A 483 -2.09 18.58 -7.43
CA SER A 483 -3.21 19.51 -7.61
C SER A 483 -2.82 20.82 -8.28
N LEU A 484 -1.52 21.14 -8.36
CA LEU A 484 -1.04 22.36 -9.00
C LEU A 484 -1.15 22.26 -10.53
N TRP A 485 -1.22 23.43 -11.19
CA TRP A 485 -0.97 23.55 -12.61
C TRP A 485 0.49 23.93 -12.86
N GLU A 486 1.04 23.45 -13.98
CA GLU A 486 2.39 23.80 -14.42
C GLU A 486 2.37 24.12 -15.91
N MET A 487 3.14 25.14 -16.32
CA MET A 487 3.32 25.48 -17.73
C MET A 487 4.79 25.37 -18.11
N ARG A 488 5.07 24.59 -19.17
CA ARG A 488 6.41 24.45 -19.78
C ARG A 488 6.39 24.98 -21.20
N LEU A 489 7.21 25.99 -21.48
CA LEU A 489 7.51 26.45 -22.83
C LEU A 489 8.81 25.80 -23.29
N GLY A 490 8.78 25.18 -24.47
CA GLY A 490 9.94 24.51 -25.04
C GLY A 490 10.10 24.80 -26.52
N VAL A 491 11.33 24.60 -26.99
CA VAL A 491 11.72 24.73 -28.38
C VAL A 491 12.45 23.46 -28.78
N ARG A 492 12.14 22.92 -29.95
CA ARG A 492 12.83 21.77 -30.55
C ARG A 492 13.32 22.15 -31.94
N TYR A 493 14.52 21.69 -32.29
CA TYR A 493 15.07 21.81 -33.63
C TYR A 493 15.41 20.41 -34.14
N VAL A 494 14.98 20.11 -35.37
CA VAL A 494 15.28 18.87 -36.07
C VAL A 494 16.06 19.26 -37.33
N PHE A 495 17.25 18.68 -37.47
CA PHE A 495 18.19 18.88 -38.57
C PHE A 495 18.27 17.63 -39.45
#